data_AF-A0A0S3U602-F1
#
_entry.id   AF-A0A0S3U602-F1
#
_cell.length_a   1.000
_cell.length_b   1.000
_cell.length_c   1.000
_cell.angle_alpha   90.00
_cell.angle_beta   90.00
_cell.angle_gamma   90.00
#
_symmetry.space_group_name_H-M   'P 1'
#
loop_
_entity.id
_entity.type
_entity.pdbx_description
1 polymer ?
#
loop_
_entity_poly.entity_id
_entity_poly.type
_entity_poly.pdbx_seq_one_letter_code
_entity_poly.pdbx_strand_id
1 'polypeptide(L)'
;MKKRPPKCDLVGQKFGFLEVISFIGKNHRSENIWQCLCDCGNYHKAAGYQLKRLSISSCGCRKTVGAVTHGLSRTREYGIWNQMKDRCSNRNKVYYKDYGGRGIKVCDRWLDSFENFLQDMGPRPSRL
;
A
#
# COMPACT_ATOMS: atom_id res chain seq x y z
N MET A 1 -24.61 33.62 12.49
CA MET A 1 -23.41 34.35 12.02
C MET A 1 -22.86 33.63 10.78
N LYS A 2 -22.98 34.22 9.58
CA LYS A 2 -22.41 33.64 8.36
C LYS A 2 -20.92 33.96 8.32
N LYS A 3 -20.05 32.95 8.42
CA LYS A 3 -18.59 33.12 8.37
C LYS A 3 -18.20 33.65 6.98
N ARG A 4 -17.30 34.62 6.92
CA ARG A 4 -16.86 35.24 5.66
C ARG A 4 -16.27 34.16 4.74
N PRO A 5 -16.76 34.00 3.50
CA PRO A 5 -16.31 32.93 2.62
C PRO A 5 -14.84 33.15 2.21
N PRO A 6 -14.07 32.06 2.02
CA PRO A 6 -12.70 32.15 1.56
C PRO A 6 -12.62 32.62 0.10
N LYS A 7 -11.47 33.23 -0.27
CA LYS A 7 -11.22 33.78 -1.62
C LYS A 7 -11.35 32.73 -2.74
N CYS A 8 -11.07 31.46 -2.45
CA CYS A 8 -11.37 30.35 -3.35
C CYS A 8 -12.51 29.54 -2.76
N ASP A 9 -13.67 29.58 -3.41
CA ASP A 9 -14.79 28.71 -3.08
C ASP A 9 -14.60 27.33 -3.73
N LEU A 10 -14.75 26.27 -2.93
CA LEU A 10 -14.65 24.89 -3.38
C LEU A 10 -16.00 24.17 -3.39
N VAL A 11 -17.10 24.80 -2.93
CA VAL A 11 -18.43 24.18 -2.90
C VAL A 11 -18.84 23.67 -4.30
N GLY A 12 -19.38 22.45 -4.35
CA GLY A 12 -19.79 21.74 -5.57
C GLY A 12 -18.65 21.06 -6.33
N GLN A 13 -17.38 21.27 -5.95
CA GLN A 13 -16.26 20.62 -6.61
C GLN A 13 -16.03 19.21 -6.07
N LYS A 14 -15.62 18.29 -6.96
CA LYS A 14 -15.26 16.91 -6.62
C LYS A 14 -13.75 16.69 -6.63
N PHE A 15 -13.25 16.00 -5.61
CA PHE A 15 -11.86 15.60 -5.44
C PHE A 15 -11.79 14.11 -5.10
N GLY A 16 -11.48 13.28 -6.09
CA GLY A 16 -11.62 11.83 -5.96
C GLY A 16 -13.08 11.44 -5.69
N PHE A 17 -13.34 10.79 -4.55
CA PHE A 17 -14.65 10.35 -4.09
C PHE A 17 -15.31 11.32 -3.09
N LEU A 18 -14.79 12.56 -2.99
CA LEU A 18 -15.30 13.59 -2.08
C LEU A 18 -15.87 14.76 -2.89
N GLU A 19 -17.13 15.10 -2.64
CA GLU A 19 -17.79 16.31 -3.12
C GLU A 19 -17.85 17.35 -2.00
N VAL A 20 -17.40 18.58 -2.27
CA VAL A 20 -17.40 19.64 -1.26
C VAL A 20 -18.80 20.23 -1.11
N ILE A 21 -19.37 20.15 0.09
CA ILE A 21 -20.73 20.60 0.38
C ILE A 21 -20.75 21.99 1.01
N SER A 22 -19.82 22.29 1.92
CA SER A 22 -19.81 23.60 2.58
C SER A 22 -18.46 23.99 3.19
N PHE A 23 -18.25 25.29 3.38
CA PHE A 23 -17.15 25.83 4.17
C PHE A 23 -17.51 25.84 5.67
N ILE A 24 -16.69 25.23 6.52
CA ILE A 24 -16.97 25.15 7.96
C ILE A 24 -16.19 26.17 8.80
N GLY A 25 -15.08 26.69 8.27
CA GLY A 25 -14.26 27.68 8.95
C GLY A 25 -12.76 27.42 8.75
N LYS A 26 -11.97 28.02 9.64
CA LYS A 26 -10.52 27.83 9.68
C LYS A 26 -10.11 26.99 10.88
N ASN A 27 -9.05 26.19 10.73
CA ASN A 27 -8.41 25.51 11.86
C ASN A 27 -7.44 26.44 12.61
N HIS A 28 -6.77 25.92 13.64
CA HIS A 28 -5.75 26.66 14.41
C HIS A 28 -4.56 27.15 13.56
N ARG A 29 -4.32 26.54 12.40
CA ARG A 29 -3.28 26.94 11.43
C ARG A 29 -3.81 27.93 10.38
N SER A 30 -5.00 28.49 10.59
CA SER A 30 -5.68 29.40 9.66
C SER A 30 -6.00 28.79 8.28
N GLU A 31 -6.00 27.46 8.15
CA GLU A 31 -6.32 26.76 6.91
C GLU A 31 -7.83 26.64 6.75
N ASN A 32 -8.34 26.87 5.53
CA ASN A 32 -9.75 26.70 5.21
C ASN A 32 -10.15 25.23 5.24
N ILE A 33 -11.07 24.88 6.13
CA ILE A 33 -11.63 23.54 6.26
C ILE A 33 -13.00 23.49 5.58
N TRP A 34 -13.21 22.40 4.86
CA TRP A 34 -14.38 22.13 4.05
C TRP A 34 -15.05 20.85 4.53
N GLN A 35 -16.38 20.86 4.58
CA GLN A 35 -17.20 19.67 4.76
C GLN A 35 -17.43 19.06 3.39
N CYS A 36 -17.04 17.79 3.26
CA CYS A 36 -17.22 17.02 2.03
C CYS A 36 -18.19 15.86 2.31
N LEU A 37 -18.98 15.50 1.31
CA LEU A 37 -19.75 14.27 1.26
C LEU A 37 -18.96 13.27 0.42
N CYS A 38 -18.71 12.09 0.95
CA CYS A 38 -18.09 11.02 0.19
C CYS A 38 -19.16 10.18 -0.51
N ASP A 39 -18.81 9.56 -1.64
CA ASP A 39 -19.67 8.57 -2.31
C ASP A 39 -20.10 7.42 -1.39
N CYS A 40 -19.36 7.17 -0.30
CA CYS A 40 -19.70 6.25 0.77
C CYS A 40 -20.94 6.68 1.60
N GLY A 41 -21.48 7.88 1.37
CA GLY A 41 -22.54 8.51 2.14
C GLY A 41 -22.05 9.24 3.40
N ASN A 42 -20.80 9.01 3.84
CA ASN A 42 -20.27 9.66 5.03
C ASN A 42 -19.67 11.04 4.74
N TYR A 43 -19.75 11.89 5.76
CA TYR A 43 -19.15 13.21 5.77
C TYR A 43 -17.67 13.16 6.17
N HIS A 44 -16.83 13.96 5.52
CA HIS A 44 -15.41 14.11 5.83
C HIS A 44 -14.98 15.57 5.85
N LYS A 45 -14.12 15.95 6.80
CA LYS A 45 -13.58 17.31 6.91
C LYS A 45 -12.17 17.33 6.34
N ALA A 46 -11.93 18.16 5.33
CA ALA A 46 -10.62 18.26 4.69
C ALA A 46 -10.20 19.72 4.51
N ALA A 47 -8.89 19.97 4.60
CA ALA A 47 -8.33 21.26 4.24
C ALA A 47 -8.31 21.42 2.72
N GLY A 48 -8.48 22.65 2.22
CA GLY A 48 -8.52 22.91 0.78
C GLY A 48 -7.27 22.43 0.02
N TYR A 49 -6.09 22.47 0.65
CA TYR A 49 -4.86 21.98 0.03
C TYR A 49 -4.83 20.45 -0.10
N GLN A 50 -5.45 19.72 0.84
CA GLN A 50 -5.50 18.25 0.84
C GLN A 50 -6.39 17.74 -0.30
N LEU A 51 -7.50 18.44 -0.53
CA LEU A 51 -8.41 18.18 -1.65
C LEU A 51 -7.71 18.42 -2.99
N LYS A 52 -7.09 19.61 -3.17
CA LYS A 52 -6.43 19.98 -4.42
C LYS A 52 -5.23 19.08 -4.78
N ARG A 53 -4.49 18.59 -3.78
CA ARG A 53 -3.36 17.66 -3.99
C ARG A 53 -3.79 16.19 -4.03
N LEU A 54 -5.08 15.89 -3.87
CA LEU A 54 -5.63 14.54 -3.77
C LEU A 54 -4.97 13.67 -2.68
N SER A 55 -4.42 14.29 -1.64
CA SER A 55 -3.86 13.55 -0.49
C SER A 55 -4.95 12.93 0.38
N ILE A 56 -6.17 13.47 0.29
CA ILE A 56 -7.39 12.87 0.83
C ILE A 56 -8.39 12.84 -0.33
N SER A 57 -8.76 11.62 -0.74
CA SER A 57 -9.67 11.39 -1.85
C SER A 57 -10.93 10.62 -1.44
N SER A 58 -11.06 10.19 -0.17
CA SER A 58 -12.25 9.51 0.35
C SER A 58 -12.44 9.77 1.84
N CYS A 59 -13.60 9.37 2.39
CA CYS A 59 -13.89 9.35 3.82
C CYS A 59 -13.02 8.37 4.62
N GLY A 60 -12.14 7.59 3.95
CA GLY A 60 -11.42 6.46 4.53
C GLY A 60 -12.13 5.11 4.34
N CYS A 61 -13.30 5.08 3.69
CA CYS A 61 -14.02 3.84 3.36
C CYS A 61 -13.31 2.99 2.31
N ARG A 62 -12.56 3.64 1.42
CA ARG A 62 -11.76 3.00 0.38
C ARG A 62 -10.34 2.87 0.90
N LYS A 63 -10.15 2.09 1.97
CA LYS A 63 -8.82 1.57 2.26
C LYS A 63 -8.53 0.56 1.17
N THR A 64 -7.42 0.72 0.46
CA THR A 64 -6.81 -0.40 -0.25
C THR A 64 -6.70 -1.52 0.78
N VAL A 65 -7.38 -2.65 0.56
CA VAL A 65 -7.06 -3.86 1.31
C VAL A 65 -5.56 -4.01 1.13
N GLY A 66 -4.78 -3.86 2.20
CA GLY A 66 -3.33 -4.02 2.11
C GLY A 66 -3.07 -5.35 1.42
N ALA A 67 -2.02 -5.42 0.59
CA ALA A 67 -1.68 -6.66 -0.10
C ALA A 67 -1.76 -7.83 0.90
N VAL A 68 -2.63 -8.80 0.61
CA VAL A 68 -2.77 -9.96 1.49
C VAL A 68 -1.44 -10.70 1.41
N THR A 69 -0.63 -10.56 2.44
CA THR A 69 0.64 -11.28 2.54
C THR A 69 0.38 -12.60 3.26
N HIS A 70 1.11 -13.64 2.90
CA HIS A 70 1.11 -14.94 3.59
C HIS A 70 1.69 -14.88 5.03
N GLY A 71 1.85 -13.69 5.61
CA GLY A 71 2.29 -13.45 7.00
C GLY A 71 3.75 -13.77 7.31
N LEU A 72 4.45 -14.48 6.41
CA LEU A 72 5.78 -15.05 6.68
C LEU A 72 6.92 -14.34 5.94
N SER A 73 6.67 -13.18 5.33
CA SER A 73 7.66 -12.45 4.53
C SER A 73 8.92 -12.02 5.30
N ARG A 74 8.84 -12.00 6.64
CA ARG A 74 9.95 -11.65 7.54
C ARG A 74 10.60 -12.87 8.22
N THR A 75 10.24 -14.10 7.82
CA THR A 75 10.81 -15.31 8.44
C THR A 75 12.09 -15.78 7.76
N ARG A 76 12.81 -16.69 8.43
CA ARG A 76 14.05 -17.26 7.90
C ARG A 76 13.78 -18.14 6.67
N GLU A 77 12.67 -18.86 6.68
CA GLU A 77 12.21 -19.74 5.59
C GLU A 77 11.99 -18.93 4.32
N TYR A 78 11.32 -17.79 4.43
CA TYR A 78 11.10 -16.89 3.29
C TYR A 78 12.42 -16.33 2.75
N GLY A 79 13.35 -15.99 3.64
CA GLY A 79 14.71 -15.60 3.26
C GLY A 79 15.46 -16.70 2.51
N ILE A 80 15.37 -17.96 2.97
CA ILE A 80 16.01 -19.12 2.32
C ILE A 80 15.42 -19.35 0.92
N TRP A 81 14.10 -19.32 0.79
CA TRP A 81 13.40 -19.47 -0.48
C TRP A 81 13.84 -18.40 -1.49
N ASN A 82 13.87 -17.13 -1.07
CA ASN A 82 14.34 -16.05 -1.94
C ASN A 82 15.81 -16.21 -2.32
N GLN A 83 16.69 -16.58 -1.38
CA GLN A 83 18.10 -16.83 -1.67
C GLN A 83 18.30 -18.00 -2.63
N MET A 84 17.49 -19.06 -2.54
CA MET A 84 17.49 -20.17 -3.48
C MET A 84 17.15 -19.71 -4.89
N LYS A 85 16.07 -18.92 -5.06
CA LYS A 85 15.69 -18.33 -6.35
C LYS A 85 16.79 -17.43 -6.90
N ASP A 86 17.31 -16.52 -6.08
CA ASP A 86 18.36 -15.57 -6.46
C ASP A 86 19.60 -16.28 -7.03
N ARG A 87 20.08 -17.36 -6.39
CA ARG A 87 21.23 -18.12 -6.92
C ARG A 87 20.97 -18.68 -8.32
N CYS A 88 19.72 -19.05 -8.65
CA CYS A 88 19.38 -19.68 -9.91
C CYS A 88 18.96 -18.67 -11.01
N SER A 89 18.43 -17.50 -10.66
CA SER A 89 17.88 -16.55 -11.64
C SER A 89 18.63 -15.22 -11.74
N ASN A 90 19.31 -14.79 -10.68
CA ASN A 90 19.89 -13.46 -10.60
C ASN A 90 21.36 -13.45 -11.03
N ARG A 91 21.61 -13.05 -12.30
CA ARG A 91 22.95 -12.99 -12.92
C ARG A 91 23.96 -12.10 -12.19
N ASN A 92 23.49 -11.17 -11.35
CA ASN A 92 24.34 -10.26 -10.58
C ASN A 92 24.85 -10.89 -9.27
N LYS A 93 24.36 -12.07 -8.87
CA LYS A 93 24.84 -12.75 -7.66
C LYS A 93 26.15 -13.47 -7.94
N VAL A 94 27.10 -13.35 -7.02
CA VAL A 94 28.42 -13.99 -7.12
C VAL A 94 28.35 -15.51 -7.35
N TYR A 95 27.35 -16.15 -6.74
CA TYR A 95 27.12 -17.60 -6.86
C TYR A 95 26.34 -18.00 -8.11
N TYR A 96 25.79 -17.06 -8.90
CA TYR A 96 24.98 -17.41 -10.08
C TYR A 96 25.72 -18.33 -11.04
N LYS A 97 27.02 -18.07 -11.26
CA LYS A 97 27.90 -18.89 -12.11
C LYS A 97 27.90 -20.38 -11.74
N ASP A 98 27.72 -20.70 -10.46
CA ASP A 98 27.77 -22.07 -9.93
C ASP A 98 26.40 -22.76 -9.97
N TYR A 99 25.32 -22.00 -10.22
CA TYR A 99 23.92 -22.46 -10.24
C TYR A 99 23.25 -22.10 -11.57
N GLY A 100 22.59 -20.95 -11.64
CA GLY A 100 21.85 -20.50 -12.83
C GLY A 100 22.71 -20.41 -14.10
N GLY A 101 23.99 -20.05 -13.94
CA GLY A 101 24.98 -20.03 -15.03
C GLY A 101 25.26 -21.40 -15.63
N ARG A 102 25.00 -22.49 -14.89
CA ARG A 102 25.09 -23.88 -15.38
C ARG A 102 23.75 -24.42 -15.88
N GLY A 103 22.70 -23.60 -15.88
CA GLY A 103 21.34 -24.01 -16.25
C GLY A 103 20.55 -24.69 -15.14
N ILE A 104 21.02 -24.67 -13.89
CA ILE A 104 20.26 -25.17 -12.74
C ILE A 104 19.10 -24.21 -12.46
N LYS A 105 17.89 -24.77 -12.35
CA LYS A 105 16.65 -24.01 -12.12
C LYS A 105 15.98 -24.45 -10.82
N VAL A 106 15.21 -23.54 -10.24
CA VAL A 106 14.28 -23.88 -9.16
C VAL A 106 13.07 -24.60 -9.78
N CYS A 107 12.52 -25.57 -9.06
CA CYS A 107 11.25 -26.22 -9.43
C CYS A 107 10.14 -25.18 -9.67
N ASP A 108 9.42 -25.30 -10.78
CA ASP A 108 8.36 -24.33 -11.17
C ASP A 108 7.29 -24.19 -10.08
N ARG A 109 6.92 -25.30 -9.42
CA ARG A 109 5.95 -25.29 -8.31
C ARG A 109 6.40 -24.42 -7.12
N TRP A 110 7.71 -24.31 -6.92
CA TRP A 110 8.32 -23.49 -5.85
C TRP A 110 8.66 -22.08 -6.31
N LEU A 111 8.87 -21.84 -7.61
CA LEU A 111 9.39 -20.57 -8.12
C LEU A 111 8.49 -19.38 -7.74
N ASP A 112 7.18 -19.58 -7.89
CA ASP A 112 6.16 -18.54 -7.71
C ASP A 112 5.26 -18.77 -6.49
N SER A 113 5.54 -19.77 -5.65
CA SER A 113 4.80 -20.02 -4.41
C SER A 113 5.72 -20.40 -3.25
N PHE A 114 5.80 -19.50 -2.27
CA PHE A 114 6.49 -19.76 -1.02
C PHE A 114 5.77 -20.84 -0.20
N GLU A 115 4.44 -20.90 -0.27
CA GLU A 115 3.60 -21.86 0.44
C GLU A 115 3.91 -23.28 0.01
N ASN A 116 4.05 -23.52 -1.30
CA ASN A 116 4.45 -24.82 -1.82
C ASN A 116 5.85 -25.22 -1.34
N PHE A 117 6.80 -24.28 -1.36
CA PHE A 117 8.14 -24.53 -0.84
C PHE A 117 8.10 -24.89 0.65
N LEU A 118 7.34 -24.14 1.45
CA LEU A 118 7.22 -24.38 2.89
C LEU A 118 6.48 -25.67 3.22
N GLN A 119 5.47 -26.04 2.42
CA GLN A 119 4.75 -27.30 2.57
C GLN A 119 5.67 -28.50 2.36
N ASP A 120 6.53 -28.45 1.34
CA ASP A 120 7.41 -29.56 1.00
C ASP A 120 8.65 -29.63 1.93
N MET A 121 9.20 -28.49 2.36
CA MET A 121 10.44 -28.43 3.16
C MET A 121 10.20 -28.37 4.68
N GLY A 122 9.04 -27.85 5.11
CA GLY A 122 8.74 -27.58 6.51
C GLY A 122 9.47 -26.37 7.11
N PRO A 123 9.17 -26.02 8.37
CA PRO A 123 9.87 -24.97 9.09
C PRO A 123 11.32 -25.38 9.36
N ARG A 124 12.22 -24.39 9.45
CA ARG A 124 13.61 -24.64 9.82
C ARG A 124 13.66 -25.26 11.24
N PRO A 125 14.42 -26.35 11.46
CA PRO A 125 14.61 -26.89 12.81
C PRO A 125 15.17 -25.83 13.77
N SER A 126 14.61 -25.77 14.98
CA SER A 126 15.16 -24.97 16.07
C SER A 126 16.54 -25.51 16.46
N ARG A 127 17.43 -24.62 16.90
CA ARG A 127 18.63 -25.08 17.62
C ARG A 127 18.15 -25.56 18.99
N LEU A 128 18.26 -26.86 19.24
CA LEU A 128 18.21 -27.42 20.59
C LEU A 128 19.46 -26.99 21.37
#